data_AF-A0A239DLC2-F1
#
_entry.id   AF-A0A239DLC2-F1
#
_cell.length_a   1.000
_cell.length_b   1.000
_cell.length_c   1.000
_cell.angle_alpha   90.00
_cell.angle_beta   90.00
_cell.angle_gamma   90.00
#
_symmetry.space_group_name_H-M   'P 1'
#
loop_
_entity.id
_entity.type
_entity.pdbx_description
1 polymer ?
#
loop_
_entity_poly.entity_id
_entity_poly.type
_entity_poly.pdbx_seq_one_letter_code
_entity_poly.pdbx_strand_id
1 'polypeptide(L)'
;MEKDKQLSVETMQIDEPCCIANTGCVFDGNLSNVVGECIFVDKVYDSVTFNLQGIQPVSKAPFGTLPTKKCGPKSRITRVLDIRVRKAFNPNNINDPKNLTITPKTTLSGAQFVLDERGKPVVVPGPAGLLQFLIFTDTTECDQEGLGTPIFGSQEICVSGTVIIEIDVEFITALGVTETATLRGRAAVNQTLTNFFELCMPSVFDSAFLPQFTEFCNISFLGRLATQSITRDINFNPATGEIFINLILALCITCEKKIKVPVQLCVLSTGFCEQEARVRPICGDQFPPLFPPQVSEPFVNGDTDPC
;
A
#
# COMPACT_ATOMS: atom_id res chain seq x y z
N MET A 1 35.51 -34.32 -40.57
CA MET A 1 34.18 -34.78 -40.11
C MET A 1 34.29 -35.01 -38.62
N GLU A 2 33.50 -34.45 -37.73
CA GLU A 2 32.41 -33.49 -37.87
C GLU A 2 32.09 -32.95 -36.46
N LYS A 3 32.22 -31.63 -36.34
CA LYS A 3 31.53 -30.64 -35.49
C LYS A 3 31.01 -31.02 -34.09
N ASP A 4 31.62 -30.35 -33.12
CA ASP A 4 30.99 -29.49 -32.11
C ASP A 4 29.49 -29.67 -31.90
N LYS A 5 29.12 -30.37 -30.83
CA LYS A 5 27.79 -30.24 -30.22
C LYS A 5 27.78 -28.96 -29.39
N GLN A 6 27.36 -27.86 -30.00
CA GLN A 6 26.94 -26.65 -29.29
C GLN A 6 25.83 -27.03 -28.30
N LEU A 7 26.06 -26.78 -27.02
CA LEU A 7 24.99 -26.65 -26.02
C LEU A 7 24.10 -25.50 -26.49
N SER A 8 22.89 -25.83 -26.95
CA SER A 8 21.85 -24.84 -27.13
C SER A 8 21.46 -24.33 -25.74
N VAL A 9 21.85 -23.09 -25.45
CA VAL A 9 21.20 -22.30 -24.39
C VAL A 9 19.75 -22.20 -24.82
N GLU A 10 18.89 -23.04 -24.24
CA GLU A 10 17.46 -22.92 -24.39
C GLU A 10 17.09 -21.50 -23.96
N THR A 11 16.71 -20.71 -24.95
CA THR A 11 16.07 -19.42 -24.78
C THR A 11 14.78 -19.70 -23.99
N MET A 12 14.84 -19.58 -22.66
CA MET A 12 13.64 -19.67 -21.84
C MET A 12 12.70 -18.53 -22.26
N GLN A 13 11.69 -18.88 -23.05
CA GLN A 13 10.58 -17.99 -23.33
C GLN A 13 9.88 -17.73 -21.99
N ILE A 14 9.88 -16.48 -21.54
CA ILE A 14 9.11 -16.03 -20.38
C ILE A 14 7.66 -15.93 -20.87
N ASP A 15 6.97 -17.07 -20.96
CA ASP A 15 5.62 -17.15 -21.53
C ASP A 15 4.51 -16.83 -20.52
N GLU A 16 4.83 -16.35 -19.32
CA GLU A 16 3.81 -15.94 -18.33
C GLU A 16 4.08 -14.52 -17.79
N PRO A 17 3.22 -13.53 -18.10
CA PRO A 17 3.33 -12.17 -17.56
C PRO A 17 2.90 -12.06 -16.09
N CYS A 18 2.49 -13.17 -15.48
CA CYS A 18 2.02 -13.25 -14.10
C CYS A 18 2.66 -14.46 -13.44
N CYS A 19 3.06 -14.32 -12.17
CA CYS A 19 3.51 -15.44 -11.35
C CYS A 19 2.50 -15.69 -10.24
N ILE A 20 2.35 -16.95 -9.85
CA ILE A 20 1.72 -17.31 -8.59
C ILE A 20 2.81 -17.28 -7.53
N ALA A 21 2.62 -16.48 -6.48
CA ALA A 21 3.57 -16.45 -5.37
C ALA A 21 3.50 -17.78 -4.60
N ASN A 22 4.64 -18.41 -4.37
CA ASN A 22 4.74 -19.49 -3.40
C ASN A 22 4.86 -18.86 -2.01
N THR A 23 3.89 -19.12 -1.13
CA THR A 23 3.86 -18.59 0.23
C THR A 23 4.91 -19.24 1.14
N GLY A 24 5.55 -20.34 0.71
CA GLY A 24 6.69 -20.96 1.40
C GLY A 24 6.35 -21.65 2.74
N CYS A 25 5.11 -21.54 3.21
CA CYS A 25 4.66 -22.13 4.46
C CYS A 25 3.58 -23.17 4.14
N VAL A 26 3.86 -24.44 4.45
CA VAL A 26 2.96 -25.57 4.25
C VAL A 26 2.81 -26.29 5.58
N PHE A 27 1.58 -26.41 6.06
CA PHE A 27 1.27 -27.24 7.21
C PHE A 27 0.75 -28.59 6.72
N ASP A 28 1.41 -29.67 7.14
CA ASP A 28 1.09 -31.05 6.77
C ASP A 28 -0.19 -31.58 7.47
N GLY A 29 -0.80 -30.77 8.34
CA GLY A 29 -1.97 -31.14 9.13
C GLY A 29 -1.63 -31.89 10.42
N ASN A 30 -0.34 -32.18 10.67
CA ASN A 30 0.12 -32.96 11.81
C ASN A 30 0.73 -32.06 12.89
N LEU A 31 -0.01 -31.88 13.99
CA LEU A 31 0.47 -31.10 15.15
C LEU A 31 1.67 -31.73 15.86
N SER A 32 1.99 -33.01 15.63
CA SER A 32 3.19 -33.66 16.19
C SER A 32 4.50 -33.06 15.68
N ASN A 33 4.48 -32.41 14.52
CA ASN A 33 5.64 -31.78 13.89
C ASN A 33 5.74 -30.28 14.21
N VAL A 34 4.87 -29.76 15.08
CA VAL A 34 4.78 -28.35 15.43
C VAL A 34 5.40 -28.13 16.80
N VAL A 35 6.33 -27.18 16.89
CA VAL A 35 6.98 -26.80 18.14
C VAL A 35 6.49 -25.44 18.62
N GLY A 36 6.50 -25.24 19.93
CA GLY A 36 6.23 -23.94 20.52
C GLY A 36 7.47 -23.06 20.42
N GLU A 37 7.31 -21.84 19.91
CA GLU A 37 8.37 -20.85 19.79
C GLU A 37 7.97 -19.53 20.46
N CYS A 38 8.93 -18.91 21.13
CA CYS A 38 8.77 -17.57 21.69
C CYS A 38 9.22 -16.54 20.64
N ILE A 39 8.29 -15.69 20.20
CA ILE A 39 8.58 -14.58 19.29
C ILE A 39 8.40 -13.25 20.01
N PHE A 40 9.31 -12.31 19.76
CA PHE A 40 9.21 -10.94 20.25
C PHE A 40 8.77 -10.02 19.11
N VAL A 41 7.58 -9.42 19.23
CA VAL A 41 6.93 -8.65 18.15
C VAL A 41 6.15 -7.46 18.68
N ASP A 42 5.87 -6.49 17.82
CA ASP A 42 4.93 -5.41 18.13
C ASP A 42 3.49 -5.91 17.96
N LYS A 43 2.72 -5.95 19.05
CA LYS A 43 1.29 -6.26 19.02
C LYS A 43 0.48 -4.97 19.06
N VAL A 44 -0.61 -4.97 18.28
CA VAL A 44 -1.61 -3.89 18.30
C VAL A 44 -2.39 -3.99 19.61
N TYR A 45 -2.33 -2.94 20.42
CA TYR A 45 -3.12 -2.77 21.63
C TYR A 45 -4.50 -2.21 21.29
N ASP A 46 -4.52 -1.12 20.52
CA ASP A 46 -5.74 -0.50 20.03
C ASP A 46 -5.55 0.04 18.62
N SER A 47 -6.64 0.15 17.86
CA SER A 47 -6.62 0.68 16.51
C SER A 47 -7.95 1.27 16.08
N VAL A 48 -7.88 2.32 15.28
CA VAL A 48 -9.04 2.92 14.64
C VAL A 48 -8.80 3.08 13.14
N THR A 49 -9.82 2.75 12.35
CA THR A 49 -9.83 2.96 10.89
C THR A 49 -10.90 3.96 10.54
N PHE A 50 -10.59 4.86 9.62
CA PHE A 50 -11.54 5.85 9.14
C PHE A 50 -11.46 6.01 7.63
N ASN A 51 -12.62 6.31 7.04
CA ASN A 51 -12.77 6.54 5.63
C ASN A 51 -13.10 8.02 5.40
N LEU A 52 -12.28 8.68 4.60
CA LEU A 52 -12.46 10.09 4.25
C LEU A 52 -12.73 10.22 2.77
N GLN A 53 -13.54 11.21 2.43
CA GLN A 53 -13.85 11.54 1.05
C GLN A 53 -13.49 13.00 0.77
N GLY A 54 -12.84 13.21 -0.36
CA GLY A 54 -12.54 14.53 -0.91
C GLY A 54 -13.03 14.63 -2.34
N ILE A 55 -13.25 15.85 -2.82
CA ILE A 55 -13.65 16.10 -4.20
C ILE A 55 -12.74 17.20 -4.76
N GLN A 56 -12.09 16.92 -5.89
CA GLN A 56 -11.26 17.89 -6.60
C GLN A 56 -11.76 18.08 -8.03
N PRO A 57 -12.09 19.31 -8.46
CA PRO A 57 -12.36 19.60 -9.85
C PRO A 57 -11.07 19.57 -10.67
N VAL A 58 -11.16 19.04 -11.89
CA VAL A 58 -10.08 19.03 -12.88
C VAL A 58 -10.62 19.70 -14.14
N SER A 59 -10.11 20.89 -14.44
CA SER A 59 -10.61 21.71 -15.54
C SER A 59 -9.68 21.64 -16.75
N LYS A 60 -10.26 21.44 -17.93
CA LYS A 60 -9.57 21.46 -19.24
C LYS A 60 -8.31 20.58 -19.25
N ALA A 61 -8.36 19.40 -18.65
CA ALA A 61 -7.22 18.48 -18.66
C ALA A 61 -6.99 17.95 -20.08
N PRO A 62 -5.74 17.92 -20.57
CA PRO A 62 -5.43 17.37 -21.89
C PRO A 62 -5.43 15.84 -21.86
N PHE A 63 -6.08 15.23 -22.87
CA PHE A 63 -6.25 13.77 -23.00
C PHE A 63 -5.62 13.18 -24.28
N GLY A 64 -4.73 13.94 -24.91
CA GLY A 64 -4.07 13.58 -26.15
C GLY A 64 -4.93 13.90 -27.39
N THR A 65 -4.70 13.15 -28.45
CA THR A 65 -5.37 13.35 -29.74
C THR A 65 -6.01 12.06 -30.24
N LEU A 66 -7.20 12.17 -30.84
CA LEU A 66 -7.72 11.10 -31.69
C LEU A 66 -7.00 11.10 -33.04
N PRO A 67 -6.94 9.96 -33.75
CA PRO A 67 -6.27 9.88 -35.04
C PRO A 67 -6.86 10.86 -36.05
N THR A 68 -6.13 11.92 -36.38
CA THR A 68 -6.59 12.99 -37.29
C THR A 68 -7.04 12.47 -38.65
N LYS A 69 -6.43 11.39 -39.15
CA LYS A 69 -6.83 10.69 -40.38
C LYS A 69 -8.29 10.19 -40.36
N LYS A 70 -8.85 9.95 -39.18
CA LYS A 70 -10.23 9.48 -38.97
C LYS A 70 -11.17 10.61 -38.53
N CYS A 71 -10.63 11.78 -38.21
CA CYS A 71 -11.38 12.94 -37.75
C CYS A 71 -11.76 13.86 -38.93
N GLY A 72 -12.89 14.54 -38.80
CA GLY A 72 -13.33 15.56 -39.76
C GLY A 72 -14.51 16.36 -39.21
N PRO A 73 -15.13 17.26 -39.98
CA PRO A 73 -16.16 18.17 -39.48
C PRO A 73 -17.39 17.49 -38.86
N LYS A 74 -17.68 16.24 -39.24
CA LYS A 74 -18.78 15.43 -38.69
C LYS A 74 -18.38 14.58 -37.48
N SER A 75 -17.10 14.57 -37.12
CA SER A 75 -16.60 13.77 -36.02
C SER A 75 -17.03 14.34 -34.68
N ARG A 76 -17.49 13.46 -33.80
CA ARG A 76 -17.89 13.82 -32.45
C ARG A 76 -17.77 12.61 -31.53
N ILE A 77 -17.45 12.87 -30.27
CA ILE A 77 -17.55 11.88 -29.21
C ILE A 77 -19.03 11.73 -28.86
N THR A 78 -19.49 10.48 -28.83
CA THR A 78 -20.91 10.13 -28.63
C THR A 78 -21.18 9.52 -27.28
N ARG A 79 -20.22 8.78 -26.71
CA ARG A 79 -20.39 8.09 -25.44
C ARG A 79 -19.05 7.98 -24.71
N VAL A 80 -19.13 8.03 -23.38
CA VAL A 80 -18.04 7.62 -22.49
C VAL A 80 -18.40 6.23 -21.97
N LEU A 81 -17.50 5.26 -22.17
CA LEU A 81 -17.70 3.86 -21.82
C LEU A 81 -17.22 3.59 -20.40
N ASP A 82 -16.03 4.09 -20.05
CA ASP A 82 -15.41 3.88 -18.75
C ASP A 82 -14.44 5.02 -18.43
N ILE A 83 -14.26 5.32 -17.13
CA ILE A 83 -13.28 6.28 -16.62
C ILE A 83 -12.50 5.59 -15.50
N ARG A 84 -11.21 5.37 -15.75
CA ARG A 84 -10.29 4.74 -14.79
C ARG A 84 -9.29 5.76 -14.30
N VAL A 85 -9.13 5.84 -12.99
CA VAL A 85 -8.14 6.73 -12.37
C VAL A 85 -7.16 5.88 -11.56
N ARG A 86 -5.88 6.01 -11.84
CA ARG A 86 -4.80 5.28 -11.16
C ARG A 86 -3.78 6.25 -10.59
N LYS A 87 -3.13 5.84 -9.50
CA LYS A 87 -2.03 6.60 -8.90
C LYS A 87 -0.87 6.67 -9.90
N ALA A 88 -0.24 7.84 -10.03
CA ALA A 88 1.03 7.94 -10.73
C ALA A 88 2.18 7.57 -9.78
N PHE A 89 3.08 6.71 -10.25
CA PHE A 89 4.32 6.40 -9.55
C PHE A 89 5.42 6.17 -10.60
N ASN A 90 6.57 6.82 -10.40
CA ASN A 90 7.76 6.69 -11.21
C ASN A 90 8.70 5.67 -10.56
N PRO A 91 8.81 4.43 -11.10
CA PRO A 91 9.65 3.39 -10.51
C PRO A 91 11.14 3.72 -10.56
N ASN A 92 11.57 4.63 -11.46
CA ASN A 92 12.97 5.01 -11.58
C ASN A 92 13.39 6.09 -10.58
N ASN A 93 12.43 6.74 -9.90
CA ASN A 93 12.71 7.78 -8.92
C ASN A 93 11.58 7.89 -7.88
N ILE A 94 11.80 7.36 -6.68
CA ILE A 94 10.85 7.43 -5.57
C ILE A 94 10.58 8.87 -5.11
N ASN A 95 11.54 9.78 -5.30
CA ASN A 95 11.46 11.18 -4.90
C ASN A 95 10.89 12.09 -6.01
N ASP A 96 10.35 11.54 -7.10
CA ASP A 96 9.70 12.34 -8.15
C ASP A 96 8.51 13.10 -7.55
N PRO A 97 8.46 14.45 -7.63
CA PRO A 97 7.36 15.23 -7.06
C PRO A 97 6.00 14.96 -7.73
N LYS A 98 5.99 14.27 -8.89
CA LYS A 98 4.76 13.83 -9.54
C LYS A 98 4.21 12.53 -8.94
N ASN A 99 5.01 11.78 -8.19
CA ASN A 99 4.53 10.61 -7.47
C ASN A 99 3.41 11.02 -6.53
N LEU A 100 2.33 10.24 -6.52
CA LEU A 100 1.26 10.47 -5.57
C LEU A 100 1.76 10.13 -4.16
N THR A 101 1.62 11.08 -3.25
CA THR A 101 2.01 10.96 -1.86
C THR A 101 0.82 11.27 -0.95
N ILE A 102 0.75 10.56 0.17
CA ILE A 102 -0.21 10.79 1.24
C ILE A 102 0.62 11.03 2.50
N THR A 103 0.57 12.25 3.00
CA THR A 103 1.36 12.65 4.17
C THR A 103 0.41 12.98 5.31
N PRO A 104 0.20 12.04 6.25
CA PRO A 104 -0.53 12.33 7.47
C PRO A 104 0.31 13.21 8.40
N LYS A 105 -0.34 14.18 9.04
CA LYS A 105 0.21 14.99 10.12
C LYS A 105 -0.73 14.86 11.31
N THR A 106 -0.27 14.17 12.35
CA THR A 106 -1.07 13.89 13.54
C THR A 106 -0.61 14.75 14.71
N THR A 107 -1.59 15.29 15.42
CA THR A 107 -1.42 15.97 16.71
C THR A 107 -2.20 15.21 17.76
N LEU A 108 -1.57 14.92 18.90
CA LEU A 108 -2.21 14.25 20.03
C LEU A 108 -2.64 15.26 21.10
N SER A 109 -3.79 14.98 21.70
CA SER A 109 -4.42 15.71 22.79
C SER A 109 -4.66 14.72 23.94
N GLY A 110 -4.11 14.99 25.12
CA GLY A 110 -4.13 14.05 26.25
C GLY A 110 -2.96 13.07 26.28
N ALA A 111 -2.09 13.10 25.26
CA ALA A 111 -0.78 12.47 25.24
C ALA A 111 0.20 13.33 24.45
N GLN A 112 1.49 13.04 24.60
CA GLN A 112 2.57 13.72 23.88
C GLN A 112 3.49 12.72 23.18
N PHE A 113 4.06 13.13 22.06
CA PHE A 113 5.19 12.42 21.47
C PHE A 113 6.40 12.61 22.37
N VAL A 114 7.09 11.52 22.68
CA VAL A 114 8.36 11.58 23.40
C VAL A 114 9.38 12.24 22.49
N LEU A 115 10.07 13.25 23.00
CA LEU A 115 11.03 14.04 22.25
C LEU A 115 12.48 13.67 22.62
N ASP A 116 13.37 13.76 21.64
CA ASP A 116 14.81 13.71 21.86
C ASP A 116 15.34 15.03 22.46
N GLU A 117 16.63 15.07 22.74
CA GLU A 117 17.36 16.25 23.24
C GLU A 117 17.27 17.49 22.32
N ARG A 118 16.84 17.32 21.07
CA ARG A 118 16.68 18.38 20.06
C ARG A 118 15.21 18.76 19.85
N GLY A 119 14.30 18.20 20.65
CA GLY A 119 12.87 18.46 20.55
C GLY A 119 12.17 17.75 19.39
N LYS A 120 12.78 16.70 18.82
CA LYS A 120 12.17 15.91 17.74
C LYS A 120 11.53 14.63 18.28
N PRO A 121 10.36 14.20 17.77
CA PRO A 121 9.75 12.93 18.15
C PRO A 121 10.71 11.75 17.98
N VAL A 122 10.81 10.91 19.01
CA VAL A 122 11.60 9.67 18.99
C VAL A 122 10.88 8.65 18.13
N VAL A 123 11.61 8.07 17.18
CA VAL A 123 11.09 7.12 16.19
C VAL A 123 11.72 5.75 16.39
N VAL A 124 10.86 4.73 16.46
CA VAL A 124 11.22 3.32 16.43
C VAL A 124 10.93 2.79 15.01
N PRO A 125 11.93 2.21 14.31
CA PRO A 125 11.69 1.56 13.02
C PRO A 125 10.73 0.38 13.17
N GLY A 126 9.63 0.42 12.43
CA GLY A 126 8.64 -0.65 12.41
C GLY A 126 8.77 -1.58 11.21
N PRO A 127 7.85 -2.56 11.10
CA PRO A 127 7.85 -3.49 9.98
C PRO A 127 7.75 -2.75 8.65
N ALA A 128 8.49 -3.24 7.65
CA ALA A 128 8.61 -2.62 6.33
C ALA A 128 9.11 -1.15 6.33
N GLY A 129 9.80 -0.72 7.39
CA GLY A 129 10.32 0.64 7.52
C GLY A 129 9.27 1.70 7.88
N LEU A 130 8.07 1.28 8.29
CA LEU A 130 7.05 2.21 8.81
C LEU A 130 7.56 2.86 10.09
N LEU A 131 7.48 4.18 10.16
CA LEU A 131 7.89 4.91 11.36
C LEU A 131 6.84 4.71 12.47
N GLN A 132 7.32 4.42 13.67
CA GLN A 132 6.50 4.31 14.87
C GLN A 132 7.01 5.33 15.88
N PHE A 133 6.15 6.14 16.46
CA PHE A 133 6.52 7.23 17.35
C PHE A 133 6.24 6.84 18.79
N LEU A 134 7.19 7.06 19.69
CA LEU A 134 6.94 6.84 21.12
C LEU A 134 5.98 7.91 21.64
N ILE A 135 4.97 7.47 22.40
CA ILE A 135 4.01 8.35 23.05
C ILE A 135 4.02 8.16 24.56
N PHE A 136 3.63 9.20 25.27
CA PHE A 136 3.54 9.20 26.73
C PHE A 136 2.36 10.04 27.19
N THR A 137 1.68 9.53 28.22
CA THR A 137 0.82 10.29 29.12
C THR A 137 0.85 9.61 30.49
N ASP A 138 0.45 10.33 31.53
CA ASP A 138 0.34 9.75 32.87
C ASP A 138 -0.88 8.81 32.91
N THR A 139 -0.63 7.52 33.09
CA THR A 139 -1.67 6.47 33.11
C THR A 139 -2.14 6.10 34.52
N THR A 140 -1.60 6.74 35.57
CA THR A 140 -1.75 6.30 36.97
C THR A 140 -3.20 6.09 37.41
N GLU A 141 -4.12 6.99 37.01
CA GLU A 141 -5.54 6.89 37.39
C GLU A 141 -6.22 5.68 36.73
N CYS A 142 -5.97 5.45 35.44
CA CYS A 142 -6.57 4.33 34.70
C CYS A 142 -5.95 2.99 35.12
N ASP A 143 -4.66 2.98 35.44
CA ASP A 143 -3.94 1.78 35.88
C ASP A 143 -4.50 1.24 37.22
N GLN A 144 -4.93 2.12 38.13
CA GLN A 144 -5.59 1.72 39.40
C GLN A 144 -6.92 0.99 39.17
N GLU A 145 -7.60 1.27 38.05
CA GLU A 145 -8.84 0.60 37.66
C GLU A 145 -8.59 -0.58 36.71
N GLY A 146 -7.34 -0.83 36.30
CA GLY A 146 -6.98 -1.85 35.31
C GLY A 146 -7.49 -1.53 33.90
N LEU A 147 -7.65 -0.24 33.57
CA LEU A 147 -8.16 0.25 32.30
C LEU A 147 -7.06 0.98 31.51
N GLY A 148 -7.26 1.14 30.19
CA GLY A 148 -6.36 1.97 29.38
C GLY A 148 -6.77 3.44 29.36
N THR A 149 -5.80 4.33 29.16
CA THR A 149 -6.00 5.78 29.17
C THR A 149 -6.48 6.28 27.81
N PRO A 150 -7.60 7.02 27.72
CA PRO A 150 -8.08 7.56 26.46
C PRO A 150 -7.17 8.71 25.99
N ILE A 151 -6.83 8.69 24.71
CA ILE A 151 -6.09 9.77 24.04
C ILE A 151 -6.88 10.21 22.82
N PHE A 152 -6.89 11.52 22.59
CA PHE A 152 -7.57 12.12 21.45
C PHE A 152 -6.54 12.64 20.48
N GLY A 153 -6.91 12.77 19.22
CA GLY A 153 -6.02 13.38 18.24
C GLY A 153 -6.76 14.02 17.11
N SER A 154 -6.11 15.00 16.51
CA SER A 154 -6.49 15.57 15.23
C SER A 154 -5.44 15.22 14.19
N GLN A 155 -5.89 15.13 12.94
CA GLN A 155 -5.01 14.78 11.84
C GLN A 155 -5.35 15.61 10.62
N GLU A 156 -4.31 16.07 9.93
CA GLU A 156 -4.37 16.58 8.57
C GLU A 156 -3.73 15.58 7.62
N ILE A 157 -4.47 15.13 6.61
CA ILE A 157 -3.98 14.24 5.56
C ILE A 157 -3.79 15.06 4.30
N CYS A 158 -2.52 15.33 3.97
CA CYS A 158 -2.15 16.01 2.75
C CYS A 158 -1.96 14.99 1.63
N VAL A 159 -2.81 15.04 0.60
CA VAL A 159 -2.66 14.28 -0.64
C VAL A 159 -2.09 15.19 -1.70
N SER A 160 -0.94 14.81 -2.25
CA SER A 160 -0.28 15.59 -3.30
C SER A 160 0.29 14.68 -4.40
N GLY A 161 0.45 15.22 -5.61
CA GLY A 161 1.11 14.53 -6.72
C GLY A 161 0.21 14.43 -7.94
N THR A 162 0.34 13.35 -8.72
CA THR A 162 -0.39 13.19 -9.99
C THR A 162 -1.19 11.89 -10.02
N VAL A 163 -2.34 11.92 -10.69
CA VAL A 163 -3.07 10.73 -11.11
C VAL A 163 -3.04 10.59 -12.63
N ILE A 164 -3.07 9.34 -13.08
CA ILE A 164 -3.23 8.98 -14.49
C ILE A 164 -4.71 8.66 -14.69
N ILE A 165 -5.30 9.28 -15.71
CA ILE A 165 -6.70 9.12 -16.03
C ILE A 165 -6.78 8.48 -17.42
N GLU A 166 -7.49 7.37 -17.51
CA GLU A 166 -7.82 6.71 -18.77
C GLU A 166 -9.32 6.79 -18.99
N ILE A 167 -9.74 7.22 -20.19
CA ILE A 167 -11.14 7.33 -20.54
C ILE A 167 -11.38 6.58 -21.85
N ASP A 168 -12.23 5.57 -21.80
CA ASP A 168 -12.67 4.87 -23.00
C ASP A 168 -13.86 5.62 -23.59
N VAL A 169 -13.74 6.04 -24.84
CA VAL A 169 -14.77 6.80 -25.55
C VAL A 169 -15.18 6.12 -26.83
N GLU A 170 -16.43 6.36 -27.22
CA GLU A 170 -16.99 5.99 -28.51
C GLU A 170 -17.19 7.27 -29.33
N PHE A 171 -16.61 7.32 -30.53
CA PHE A 171 -16.66 8.48 -31.40
C PHE A 171 -17.05 8.12 -32.83
N ILE A 172 -17.70 9.08 -33.50
CA ILE A 172 -18.04 8.97 -34.92
C ILE A 172 -16.88 9.54 -35.74
N THR A 173 -16.40 8.77 -36.71
CA THR A 173 -15.36 9.17 -37.67
C THR A 173 -15.93 10.11 -38.75
N ALA A 174 -15.06 10.71 -39.56
CA ALA A 174 -15.49 11.57 -40.67
C ALA A 174 -16.42 10.85 -41.69
N LEU A 175 -16.30 9.52 -41.78
CA LEU A 175 -17.11 8.66 -42.65
C LEU A 175 -18.44 8.23 -42.02
N GLY A 176 -18.73 8.64 -40.79
CA GLY A 176 -19.95 8.25 -40.08
C GLY A 176 -19.89 6.89 -39.39
N VAL A 177 -18.70 6.25 -39.37
CA VAL A 177 -18.48 4.96 -38.68
C VAL A 177 -18.17 5.21 -37.20
N THR A 178 -18.78 4.42 -36.33
CA THR A 178 -18.52 4.43 -34.88
C THR A 178 -17.27 3.62 -34.55
N GLU A 179 -16.36 4.20 -33.78
CA GLU A 179 -15.15 3.55 -33.27
C GLU A 179 -14.93 3.84 -31.78
N THR A 180 -14.10 3.04 -31.13
CA THR A 180 -13.69 3.21 -29.74
C THR A 180 -12.23 3.61 -29.61
N ALA A 181 -11.90 4.44 -28.63
CA ALA A 181 -10.52 4.81 -28.31
C ALA A 181 -10.33 5.00 -26.80
N THR A 182 -9.13 4.67 -26.31
CA THR A 182 -8.72 4.97 -24.94
C THR A 182 -7.89 6.25 -24.93
N LEU A 183 -8.41 7.27 -24.28
CA LEU A 183 -7.76 8.54 -24.06
C LEU A 183 -6.96 8.51 -22.76
N ARG A 184 -5.79 9.16 -22.73
CA ARG A 184 -4.92 9.20 -21.55
C ARG A 184 -4.59 10.63 -21.17
N GLY A 185 -4.92 10.99 -19.95
CA GLY A 185 -4.65 12.30 -19.36
C GLY A 185 -3.93 12.17 -18.02
N ARG A 186 -3.46 13.31 -17.52
CA ARG A 186 -2.90 13.43 -16.18
C ARG A 186 -3.53 14.61 -15.47
N ALA A 187 -3.75 14.47 -14.17
CA ALA A 187 -4.23 15.56 -13.33
C ALA A 187 -3.40 15.64 -12.06
N ALA A 188 -3.00 16.85 -11.69
CA ALA A 188 -2.40 17.09 -10.38
C ALA A 188 -3.49 16.98 -9.30
N VAL A 189 -3.14 16.40 -8.16
CA VAL A 189 -3.98 16.33 -6.97
C VAL A 189 -3.29 17.12 -5.87
N ASN A 190 -4.07 17.97 -5.19
CA ASN A 190 -3.64 18.70 -4.01
C ASN A 190 -4.88 18.91 -3.12
N GLN A 191 -5.00 18.10 -2.08
CA GLN A 191 -6.13 18.11 -1.14
C GLN A 191 -5.62 17.89 0.28
N THR A 192 -6.23 18.60 1.24
CA THR A 192 -6.03 18.34 2.66
C THR A 192 -7.37 17.94 3.26
N LEU A 193 -7.42 16.76 3.88
CA LEU A 193 -8.58 16.29 4.63
C LEU A 193 -8.24 16.28 6.11
N THR A 194 -9.19 16.68 6.95
CA THR A 194 -9.01 16.70 8.41
C THR A 194 -9.87 15.63 9.05
N ASN A 195 -9.35 14.96 10.08
CA ASN A 195 -10.10 14.01 10.88
C ASN A 195 -9.74 14.14 12.37
N PHE A 196 -10.63 13.65 13.22
CA PHE A 196 -10.41 13.47 14.65
C PHE A 196 -10.54 12.00 15.00
N PHE A 197 -9.85 11.57 16.05
CA PHE A 197 -9.89 10.20 16.51
C PHE A 197 -9.68 10.12 18.02
N GLU A 198 -10.09 8.98 18.56
CA GLU A 198 -9.85 8.56 19.93
C GLU A 198 -9.18 7.19 19.87
N LEU A 199 -8.20 6.97 20.76
CA LEU A 199 -7.50 5.71 20.93
C LEU A 199 -7.31 5.45 22.42
N CYS A 200 -7.08 4.19 22.77
CA CYS A 200 -6.78 3.75 24.11
C CYS A 200 -5.28 3.42 24.23
N MET A 201 -4.62 4.01 25.21
CA MET A 201 -3.21 3.80 25.50
C MET A 201 -3.05 2.85 26.70
N PRO A 202 -2.15 1.85 26.65
CA PRO A 202 -1.85 1.00 27.81
C PRO A 202 -0.98 1.73 28.83
N SER A 203 -0.85 1.14 30.03
CA SER A 203 0.03 1.63 31.10
C SER A 203 1.46 1.90 30.62
N VAL A 204 2.02 3.04 31.05
CA VAL A 204 3.44 3.36 30.86
C VAL A 204 4.31 3.00 32.06
N PHE A 205 3.70 2.69 33.21
CA PHE A 205 4.41 2.38 34.45
C PHE A 205 4.53 0.87 34.70
N ASP A 206 3.49 0.12 34.33
CA ASP A 206 3.46 -1.35 34.45
C ASP A 206 3.99 -2.06 33.20
N SER A 207 4.74 -1.34 32.35
CA SER A 207 5.36 -1.87 31.14
C SER A 207 6.84 -1.51 31.05
N ALA A 208 7.64 -2.40 30.44
CA ALA A 208 9.06 -2.15 30.21
C ALA A 208 9.32 -1.22 29.00
N PHE A 209 8.29 -0.93 28.21
CA PHE A 209 8.39 -0.21 26.95
C PHE A 209 7.27 0.80 26.82
N LEU A 210 7.60 1.99 26.32
CA LEU A 210 6.59 2.99 26.01
C LEU A 210 5.74 2.56 24.81
N PRO A 211 4.43 2.90 24.80
CA PRO A 211 3.56 2.65 23.66
C PRO A 211 4.04 3.37 22.40
N GLN A 212 3.82 2.73 21.26
CA GLN A 212 4.21 3.21 19.94
C GLN A 212 2.97 3.56 19.12
N PHE A 213 2.90 4.80 18.63
CA PHE A 213 1.90 5.25 17.68
C PHE A 213 2.41 5.07 16.25
N THR A 214 1.61 4.44 15.40
CA THR A 214 1.90 4.38 13.96
C THR A 214 0.63 4.57 13.16
N GLU A 215 0.80 5.10 11.95
CA GLU A 215 -0.30 5.33 11.03
C GLU A 215 0.12 5.12 9.59
N PHE A 216 -0.85 4.68 8.79
CA PHE A 216 -0.68 4.52 7.37
C PHE A 216 -2.01 4.75 6.66
N CYS A 217 -1.91 5.24 5.43
CA CYS A 217 -3.06 5.63 4.63
C CYS A 217 -2.94 5.02 3.24
N ASN A 218 -4.09 4.64 2.69
CA ASN A 218 -4.24 4.27 1.31
C ASN A 218 -5.33 5.16 0.67
N ILE A 219 -5.23 5.37 -0.64
CA ILE A 219 -6.19 6.17 -1.40
C ILE A 219 -6.58 5.45 -2.68
N SER A 220 -7.84 5.59 -3.06
CA SER A 220 -8.33 5.30 -4.41
C SER A 220 -9.00 6.55 -4.99
N PHE A 221 -9.14 6.57 -6.31
CA PHE A 221 -9.75 7.69 -7.03
C PHE A 221 -10.88 7.19 -7.92
N LEU A 222 -11.97 7.95 -7.94
CA LEU A 222 -13.07 7.74 -8.87
C LEU A 222 -13.22 9.00 -9.72
N GLY A 223 -13.18 8.85 -11.04
CA GLY A 223 -13.34 9.95 -11.99
C GLY A 223 -14.75 9.99 -12.56
N ARG A 224 -15.33 11.18 -12.66
CA ARG A 224 -16.59 11.43 -13.38
C ARG A 224 -16.49 12.70 -14.21
N LEU A 225 -17.28 12.80 -15.27
CA LEU A 225 -17.47 14.06 -15.99
C LEU A 225 -18.05 15.12 -15.05
N ALA A 226 -17.55 16.36 -15.13
CA ALA A 226 -17.87 17.41 -14.16
C ALA A 226 -19.37 17.74 -14.05
N THR A 227 -20.08 17.77 -15.17
CA THR A 227 -21.53 18.04 -15.23
C THR A 227 -22.32 16.85 -15.78
N GLN A 228 -21.69 15.67 -15.84
CA GLN A 228 -22.21 14.46 -16.46
C GLN A 228 -22.72 14.67 -17.90
N SER A 229 -22.11 15.60 -18.65
CA SER A 229 -22.53 15.91 -20.01
C SER A 229 -21.32 15.98 -20.95
N ILE A 230 -21.31 15.10 -21.95
CA ILE A 230 -20.26 15.04 -22.97
C ILE A 230 -20.10 16.39 -23.67
N THR A 231 -21.20 17.06 -24.02
CA THR A 231 -21.16 18.32 -24.79
C THR A 231 -20.58 19.49 -24.02
N ARG A 232 -20.64 19.46 -22.68
CA ARG A 232 -20.09 20.52 -21.81
C ARG A 232 -18.71 20.18 -21.28
N ASP A 233 -18.51 18.91 -20.96
CA ASP A 233 -17.33 18.46 -20.23
C ASP A 233 -16.21 18.04 -21.18
N ILE A 234 -16.50 17.66 -22.42
CA ILE A 234 -15.51 17.23 -23.40
C ILE A 234 -15.45 18.26 -24.54
N ASN A 235 -14.29 18.91 -24.66
CA ASN A 235 -13.96 19.75 -25.79
C ASN A 235 -13.06 18.95 -26.75
N PHE A 236 -13.59 18.67 -27.94
CA PHE A 236 -12.91 17.95 -29.00
C PHE A 236 -12.77 18.87 -30.21
N ASN A 237 -11.53 19.03 -30.69
CA ASN A 237 -11.25 19.75 -31.93
C ASN A 237 -11.18 18.75 -33.10
N PRO A 238 -12.15 18.73 -34.03
CA PRO A 238 -12.16 17.74 -35.11
C PRO A 238 -11.07 17.96 -36.16
N ALA A 239 -10.45 19.14 -36.22
CA ALA A 239 -9.36 19.44 -37.15
C ALA A 239 -8.00 18.96 -36.64
N THR A 240 -7.72 19.15 -35.34
CA THR A 240 -6.43 18.76 -34.72
C THR A 240 -6.49 17.40 -34.02
N GLY A 241 -7.69 16.91 -33.73
CA GLY A 241 -7.90 15.69 -32.95
C GLY A 241 -7.76 15.88 -31.44
N GLU A 242 -7.39 17.08 -30.97
CA GLU A 242 -7.10 17.36 -29.56
C GLU A 242 -8.35 17.27 -28.68
N ILE A 243 -8.16 16.73 -27.48
CA ILE A 243 -9.23 16.54 -26.51
C ILE A 243 -8.85 17.14 -25.17
N PHE A 244 -9.75 17.99 -24.65
CA PHE A 244 -9.70 18.54 -23.30
C PHE A 244 -10.95 18.14 -22.54
N ILE A 245 -10.80 17.69 -21.30
CA ILE A 245 -11.92 17.16 -20.51
C ILE A 245 -11.98 17.83 -19.14
N ASN A 246 -13.18 18.21 -18.73
CA ASN A 246 -13.53 18.64 -17.39
C ASN A 246 -14.02 17.44 -16.57
N LEU A 247 -13.37 17.16 -15.45
CA LEU A 247 -13.66 16.03 -14.59
C LEU A 247 -13.85 16.48 -13.15
N ILE A 248 -14.52 15.64 -12.38
CA ILE A 248 -14.47 15.65 -10.94
C ILE A 248 -13.75 14.37 -10.51
N LEU A 249 -12.72 14.51 -9.68
CA LEU A 249 -12.05 13.41 -9.02
C LEU A 249 -12.58 13.31 -7.60
N ALA A 250 -13.18 12.17 -7.26
CA ALA A 250 -13.46 11.80 -5.88
C ALA A 250 -12.24 11.04 -5.33
N LEU A 251 -11.76 11.50 -4.18
CA LEU A 251 -10.68 10.89 -3.41
C LEU A 251 -11.33 10.04 -2.33
N CYS A 252 -10.99 8.75 -2.25
CA CYS A 252 -11.46 7.85 -1.22
C CYS A 252 -10.25 7.38 -0.42
N ILE A 253 -10.08 7.90 0.79
CA ILE A 253 -8.91 7.63 1.64
C ILE A 253 -9.34 6.72 2.78
N THR A 254 -8.59 5.66 3.01
CA THR A 254 -8.69 4.84 4.22
C THR A 254 -7.37 4.95 4.96
N CYS A 255 -7.43 5.35 6.22
CA CYS A 255 -6.26 5.38 7.09
C CYS A 255 -6.54 4.57 8.34
N GLU A 256 -5.50 3.89 8.81
CA GLU A 256 -5.51 3.12 10.03
C GLU A 256 -4.45 3.68 10.99
N LYS A 257 -4.84 3.84 12.25
CA LYS A 257 -3.97 4.25 13.34
C LYS A 257 -3.90 3.14 14.35
N LYS A 258 -2.71 2.95 14.93
CA LYS A 258 -2.48 1.89 15.90
C LYS A 258 -1.66 2.40 17.06
N ILE A 259 -2.05 1.96 18.25
CA ILE A 259 -1.18 1.90 19.42
C ILE A 259 -0.62 0.49 19.48
N LYS A 260 0.70 0.40 19.57
CA LYS A 260 1.42 -0.87 19.62
C LYS A 260 2.29 -0.93 20.84
N VAL A 261 2.50 -2.15 21.32
CA VAL A 261 3.41 -2.45 22.42
C VAL A 261 4.25 -3.68 22.06
N PRO A 262 5.55 -3.68 22.37
CA PRO A 262 6.37 -4.87 22.26
C PRO A 262 5.86 -5.96 23.21
N VAL A 263 5.68 -7.18 22.69
CA VAL A 263 5.23 -8.34 23.45
C VAL A 263 6.01 -9.58 23.07
N GLN A 264 6.09 -10.52 24.02
CA GLN A 264 6.51 -11.89 23.74
C GLN A 264 5.28 -12.76 23.55
N LEU A 265 5.19 -13.47 22.43
CA LEU A 265 4.10 -14.40 22.12
C LEU A 265 4.67 -15.82 22.03
N CYS A 266 3.93 -16.78 22.58
CA CYS A 266 4.15 -18.20 22.28
C CYS A 266 3.33 -18.55 21.04
N VAL A 267 4.00 -18.92 19.95
CA VAL A 267 3.38 -19.35 18.70
C VAL A 267 3.69 -20.80 18.41
N LEU A 268 2.77 -21.46 17.71
CA LEU A 268 2.98 -22.79 17.16
C LEU A 268 3.63 -22.64 15.78
N SER A 269 4.79 -23.24 15.60
CA SER A 269 5.63 -23.10 14.40
C SER A 269 6.09 -24.47 13.91
N THR A 270 6.06 -24.69 12.59
CA THR A 270 6.70 -25.84 11.94
C THR A 270 8.16 -25.56 11.58
N GLY A 271 8.68 -24.40 11.99
CA GLY A 271 10.01 -23.91 11.70
C GLY A 271 10.04 -22.70 10.77
N PHE A 272 11.22 -22.33 10.29
CA PHE A 272 11.36 -21.24 9.33
C PHE A 272 10.76 -21.63 7.97
N CYS A 273 10.05 -20.70 7.30
CA CYS A 273 9.57 -20.97 5.95
C CYS A 273 10.76 -20.97 4.98
N GLU A 274 11.11 -22.15 4.46
CA GLU A 274 12.18 -22.35 3.50
C GLU A 274 11.60 -22.58 2.10
N GLN A 275 12.08 -21.81 1.12
CA GLN A 275 11.72 -22.03 -0.27
C GLN A 275 12.77 -22.93 -0.92
N GLU A 276 12.30 -23.91 -1.71
CA GLU A 276 13.21 -24.69 -2.56
C GLU A 276 13.89 -23.77 -3.58
N ALA A 277 15.21 -23.63 -3.45
CA ALA A 277 15.99 -22.81 -4.36
C ALA A 277 16.06 -23.45 -5.75
N ARG A 278 15.91 -22.65 -6.81
CA ARG A 278 16.20 -23.10 -8.18
C ARG A 278 17.71 -23.31 -8.32
N VAL A 279 18.15 -24.56 -8.38
CA VAL A 279 19.57 -24.91 -8.46
C VAL A 279 20.12 -24.52 -9.84
N ARG A 280 21.11 -23.62 -9.86
CA ARG A 280 21.95 -23.40 -11.04
C ARG A 280 23.17 -24.32 -10.97
N PRO A 281 23.58 -24.97 -12.07
CA PRO A 281 24.54 -26.08 -12.03
C PRO A 281 25.96 -25.72 -11.62
N ILE A 282 26.27 -24.43 -11.40
CA ILE A 282 27.64 -23.96 -11.15
C ILE A 282 28.12 -24.29 -9.73
N CYS A 283 27.27 -24.09 -8.72
CA CYS A 283 27.67 -24.28 -7.31
C CYS A 283 27.05 -25.54 -6.66
N GLY A 284 26.23 -26.30 -7.39
CA GLY A 284 25.59 -27.53 -6.88
C GLY A 284 24.91 -27.32 -5.53
N ASP A 285 25.21 -28.19 -4.56
CA ASP A 285 24.63 -28.19 -3.21
C ASP A 285 25.43 -27.35 -2.19
N GLN A 286 26.39 -26.53 -2.64
CA GLN A 286 27.29 -25.78 -1.74
C GLN A 286 26.74 -24.41 -1.29
N PHE A 287 25.44 -24.16 -1.42
CA PHE A 287 24.84 -22.91 -0.97
C PHE A 287 24.64 -22.92 0.55
N PRO A 288 25.05 -21.86 1.27
CA PRO A 288 24.76 -21.75 2.70
C PRO A 288 23.25 -21.62 2.94
N PRO A 289 22.73 -22.14 4.06
CA PRO A 289 21.33 -21.94 4.44
C PRO A 289 21.07 -20.46 4.73
N LEU A 290 19.85 -19.99 4.40
CA LEU A 290 19.43 -18.60 4.65
C LEU A 290 19.15 -18.33 6.13
N PHE A 291 18.70 -19.36 6.84
CA PHE A 291 18.33 -19.28 8.24
C PHE A 291 19.25 -20.16 9.08
N PRO A 292 19.50 -19.76 10.34
CA PRO A 292 20.22 -20.62 11.27
C PRO A 292 19.43 -21.92 11.49
N PRO A 293 20.11 -23.04 11.78
CA PRO A 293 19.44 -24.28 12.15
C PRO A 293 18.62 -24.04 13.43
N GLN A 294 17.42 -24.64 13.47
CA GLN A 294 16.60 -24.56 14.67
C GLN A 294 17.23 -25.39 15.78
N VAL A 295 17.40 -24.78 16.95
CA VAL A 295 17.88 -25.46 18.16
C VAL A 295 16.65 -25.91 18.95
N SER A 296 15.93 -26.90 18.42
CA SER A 296 14.77 -27.49 19.09
C SER A 296 15.22 -28.66 19.97
N GLU A 297 15.94 -28.38 21.05
CA GLU A 297 15.97 -29.34 22.17
C GLU A 297 14.72 -29.11 23.01
N PRO A 298 13.77 -30.07 23.09
CA PRO A 298 12.61 -29.94 23.94
C PRO A 298 13.05 -29.86 25.41
N PHE A 299 12.64 -28.78 26.09
CA PHE A 299 12.99 -28.52 27.50
C PHE A 299 12.33 -29.46 28.52
N VAL A 300 11.53 -30.43 28.07
CA VAL A 300 10.88 -31.41 28.96
C VAL A 300 11.47 -32.78 28.67
N ASN A 301 12.54 -33.12 29.37
CA ASN A 301 12.85 -34.52 29.64
C ASN A 301 11.66 -35.05 30.43
N GLY A 302 10.81 -35.83 29.76
CA GLY A 302 9.86 -36.67 30.46
C GLY A 302 10.67 -37.67 31.28
N ASP A 303 10.77 -37.42 32.59
CA ASP A 303 11.07 -38.48 33.55
C ASP A 303 9.91 -39.48 33.50
N THR A 304 9.93 -40.36 32.50
CA THR A 304 9.31 -41.66 32.63
C THR A 304 10.27 -42.53 33.42
N ASP A 305 10.21 -42.40 34.74
CA ASP A 305 10.70 -43.46 35.62
C ASP A 305 9.84 -44.71 35.38
N PRO A 306 10.45 -45.88 35.12
CA PRO A 306 9.71 -47.13 35.09
C PRO A 306 9.54 -47.64 36.52
N CYS A 307 8.29 -47.73 36.98
CA CYS A 307 7.85 -48.61 38.06
C CYS A 307 6.54 -49.27 37.69
#